data_AF-A0A139ITK4-F1
#
_entry.id   AF-A0A139ITK4-F1
#
_cell.length_a   1.000
_cell.length_b   1.000
_cell.length_c   1.000
_cell.angle_alpha   90.00
_cell.angle_beta   90.00
_cell.angle_gamma   90.00
#
_symmetry.space_group_name_H-M   'P 1'
#
loop_
_entity.id
_entity.type
_entity.pdbx_description
1 polymer ?
#
loop_
_entity_poly.entity_id
_entity_poly.type
_entity_poly.pdbx_seq_one_letter_code
_entity_poly.pdbx_strand_id
1 'polypeptide(L)'
;MRSSFPPKKDRIMKICNTDFSYINIKDTGCSWGAHSIPRDRAYHPSDTQPWEAQQKTIEFTRWILSELTEAEIESSRLCWDMETFDYNWLIGYHPDSPDSLLIATGGSGHSFKNLPNVGKYIVQALQGNLDKELSELWKWRPDRIGKFPSLEERARRPKLHLKDATGWKHEVTSKL
;
A
#
# COMPACT_ATOMS: atom_id res chain seq x y z
N MET A 1 -2.66 -5.30 9.64
CA MET A 1 -3.10 -4.00 10.16
C MET A 1 -4.58 -3.95 9.92
N ARG A 2 -5.36 -4.18 10.96
CA ARG A 2 -6.80 -3.98 10.88
C ARG A 2 -7.07 -2.60 11.44
N SER A 3 -7.84 -1.79 10.74
CA SER A 3 -8.09 -0.41 11.14
C SER A 3 -9.50 0.01 10.80
N SER A 4 -10.04 0.93 11.58
CA SER A 4 -11.31 1.58 11.30
C SER A 4 -11.17 3.08 11.49
N PHE A 5 -11.97 3.84 10.74
CA PHE A 5 -12.13 5.27 10.93
C PHE A 5 -13.58 5.54 11.34
N PRO A 6 -13.81 6.38 12.36
CA PRO A 6 -15.15 6.66 12.83
C PRO A 6 -15.99 7.31 11.73
N PRO A 7 -17.32 7.10 11.76
CA PRO A 7 -18.22 7.74 10.82
C PRO A 7 -18.15 9.26 10.91
N LYS A 8 -18.34 9.92 9.76
CA LYS A 8 -18.51 11.38 9.70
C LYS A 8 -20.00 11.72 9.76
N LYS A 9 -20.35 12.95 9.38
CA LYS A 9 -21.75 13.40 9.26
C LYS A 9 -22.57 12.58 8.25
N ASP A 10 -21.90 11.91 7.31
CA ASP A 10 -22.49 11.00 6.33
C ASP A 10 -22.90 9.64 6.92
N ARG A 11 -22.54 9.35 8.18
CA ARG A 11 -22.77 8.07 8.86
C ARG A 11 -22.09 6.87 8.19
N ILE A 12 -21.03 7.11 7.40
CA ILE A 12 -20.27 6.05 6.74
C ILE A 12 -19.05 5.69 7.58
N MET A 13 -19.00 4.45 8.08
CA MET A 13 -17.83 3.92 8.77
C MET A 13 -16.89 3.24 7.77
N LYS A 14 -15.59 3.57 7.84
CA LYS A 14 -14.56 2.90 7.02
C LYS A 14 -13.88 1.81 7.83
N ILE A 15 -13.85 0.59 7.30
CA ILE A 15 -13.15 -0.55 7.88
C ILE A 15 -12.15 -1.08 6.86
N CYS A 16 -10.96 -1.43 7.33
CA CYS A 16 -9.90 -2.02 6.52
C CYS A 16 -9.40 -3.29 7.19
N ASN A 17 -9.47 -4.39 6.45
CA ASN A 17 -8.76 -5.61 6.76
C ASN A 17 -7.55 -5.75 5.83
N THR A 18 -6.44 -6.23 6.39
CA THR A 18 -5.22 -6.57 5.64
C THR A 18 -4.73 -7.95 6.09
N ASP A 19 -5.60 -8.95 6.17
CA ASP A 19 -5.16 -10.32 6.47
C ASP A 19 -4.34 -10.89 5.30
N PHE A 20 -4.69 -10.51 4.07
CA PHE A 20 -3.91 -10.70 2.85
C PHE A 20 -3.86 -9.42 2.02
N SER A 21 -3.06 -9.42 0.96
CA SER A 21 -2.90 -8.30 0.03
C SER A 21 -2.87 -8.79 -1.41
N TYR A 22 -3.06 -7.88 -2.37
CA TYR A 22 -3.02 -8.22 -3.79
C TYR A 22 -1.81 -7.59 -4.48
N ILE A 23 -1.25 -8.32 -5.44
CA ILE A 23 -0.27 -7.85 -6.41
C ILE A 23 -0.86 -7.93 -7.82
N ASN A 24 -0.55 -6.94 -8.66
CA ASN A 24 -1.05 -6.87 -10.03
C ASN A 24 0.12 -6.92 -11.00
N ILE A 25 0.78 -8.09 -11.04
CA ILE A 25 1.93 -8.32 -11.91
C ILE A 25 1.49 -8.23 -13.36
N LYS A 26 2.16 -7.36 -14.12
CA LYS A 26 2.04 -7.25 -15.56
C LYS A 26 3.42 -7.37 -16.18
N ASP A 27 3.47 -8.02 -17.33
CA ASP A 27 4.61 -7.90 -18.22
C ASP A 27 4.55 -6.55 -18.92
N THR A 28 5.60 -5.75 -18.77
CA THR A 28 5.71 -4.41 -19.36
C THR A 28 6.65 -4.38 -20.56
N GLY A 29 7.27 -5.52 -20.93
CA GLY A 29 8.31 -5.57 -21.93
C GLY A 29 9.59 -4.82 -21.53
N CYS A 30 9.71 -4.41 -20.27
CA CYS A 30 10.89 -3.71 -19.78
C CYS A 30 12.03 -4.70 -19.48
N SER A 31 13.28 -4.25 -19.65
CA SER A 31 14.49 -5.07 -19.46
C SER A 31 14.63 -5.68 -18.06
N TRP A 32 14.04 -5.06 -17.04
CA TRP A 32 14.02 -5.53 -15.65
C TRP A 32 12.89 -6.53 -15.34
N GLY A 33 12.08 -6.93 -16.33
CA GLY A 33 11.06 -7.99 -16.18
C GLY A 33 9.66 -7.51 -15.78
N ALA A 34 8.82 -8.43 -15.30
CA ALA A 34 7.44 -8.18 -14.93
C ALA A 34 7.33 -7.53 -13.53
N HIS A 35 6.42 -6.56 -13.38
CA HIS A 35 6.27 -5.76 -12.15
C HIS A 35 4.82 -5.64 -11.71
N SER A 36 4.59 -5.46 -10.41
CA SER A 36 3.25 -5.16 -9.89
C SER A 36 2.90 -3.70 -10.19
N ILE A 37 1.87 -3.49 -11.01
CA ILE A 37 1.43 -2.14 -11.41
C ILE A 37 0.12 -1.80 -10.68
N PRO A 38 0.08 -0.71 -9.89
CA PRO A 38 -1.15 -0.24 -9.29
C PRO A 38 -2.26 -0.04 -10.32
N ARG A 39 -3.47 -0.47 -9.99
CA ARG A 39 -4.67 -0.18 -10.76
C ARG A 39 -5.43 0.94 -10.07
N ASP A 40 -5.27 2.15 -10.59
CA ASP A 40 -5.81 3.35 -9.98
C ASP A 40 -7.33 3.43 -10.15
N ARG A 41 -8.03 3.68 -9.04
CA ARG A 41 -9.48 3.88 -9.02
C ARG A 41 -9.90 5.12 -9.81
N ALA A 42 -9.04 6.14 -9.94
CA ALA A 42 -9.34 7.32 -10.75
C ALA A 42 -9.65 6.95 -12.22
N TYR A 43 -8.98 5.93 -12.76
CA TYR A 43 -9.21 5.42 -14.12
C TYR A 43 -10.18 4.23 -14.16
N HIS A 44 -10.51 3.65 -12.99
CA HIS A 44 -11.38 2.49 -12.85
C HIS A 44 -12.35 2.70 -11.67
N PRO A 45 -13.29 3.66 -11.77
CA PRO A 45 -14.11 4.10 -10.64
C PRO A 45 -15.11 3.03 -10.17
N SER A 46 -15.46 2.09 -11.05
CA SER A 46 -16.35 0.96 -10.78
C SER A 46 -15.66 -0.22 -10.11
N ASP A 47 -14.33 -0.25 -10.02
CA ASP A 47 -13.61 -1.35 -9.39
C ASP A 47 -13.84 -1.38 -7.87
N THR A 48 -14.02 -2.60 -7.35
CA THR A 48 -14.25 -2.88 -5.93
C THR A 48 -13.10 -3.66 -5.32
N GLN A 49 -13.23 -4.06 -4.06
CA GLN A 49 -12.41 -5.17 -3.55
C GLN A 49 -12.83 -6.49 -4.21
N PRO A 50 -11.90 -7.45 -4.37
CA PRO A 50 -12.29 -8.82 -4.66
C PRO A 50 -13.22 -9.39 -3.59
N TRP A 51 -14.11 -10.29 -4.02
CA TRP A 51 -15.13 -10.88 -3.15
C TRP A 51 -14.54 -11.42 -1.86
N GLU A 52 -13.45 -12.18 -1.95
CA GLU A 52 -12.80 -12.78 -0.79
C GLU A 52 -12.32 -11.73 0.23
N ALA A 53 -11.71 -10.64 -0.23
CA ALA A 53 -11.29 -9.54 0.65
C ALA A 53 -12.48 -8.81 1.29
N GLN A 54 -13.56 -8.64 0.53
CA GLN A 54 -14.78 -8.05 1.04
C GLN A 54 -15.38 -8.93 2.15
N GLN A 55 -15.50 -10.24 1.93
CA GLN A 55 -15.99 -11.19 2.94
C GLN A 55 -15.12 -11.19 4.20
N LYS A 56 -13.79 -11.17 4.07
CA LYS A 56 -12.90 -11.04 5.23
C LYS A 56 -13.06 -9.73 5.98
N THR A 57 -13.43 -8.65 5.30
CA THR A 57 -13.73 -7.37 5.95
C THR A 57 -15.07 -7.44 6.69
N ILE A 58 -16.08 -8.11 6.13
CA ILE A 58 -17.38 -8.35 6.78
C ILE A 58 -17.21 -9.25 8.01
N GLU A 59 -16.50 -10.38 7.89
CA GLU A 59 -16.19 -11.28 9.01
C GLU A 59 -15.51 -10.52 10.16
N PHE A 60 -14.49 -9.71 9.83
CA PHE A 60 -13.81 -8.89 10.83
C PHE A 60 -14.75 -7.86 11.46
N THR A 61 -15.60 -7.21 10.66
CA THR A 61 -16.58 -6.22 11.14
C THR A 61 -17.55 -6.85 12.14
N ARG A 62 -18.13 -8.01 11.81
CA ARG A 62 -19.02 -8.78 12.70
C ARG A 62 -18.36 -9.12 14.03
N TRP A 63 -17.05 -9.38 14.01
CA TRP A 63 -16.28 -9.72 15.20
C TRP A 63 -16.00 -8.51 16.11
N ILE A 64 -15.75 -7.32 15.54
CA ILE A 64 -15.42 -6.11 16.34
C ILE A 64 -16.62 -5.21 16.66
N LEU A 65 -17.66 -5.22 15.82
CA LEU A 65 -18.78 -4.26 15.83
C LEU A 65 -20.02 -4.97 15.30
N SER A 66 -20.62 -5.81 16.14
CA SER A 66 -21.76 -6.65 15.75
C SER A 66 -22.99 -5.83 15.37
N GLU A 67 -23.11 -4.59 15.85
CA GLU A 67 -24.18 -3.64 15.51
C GLU A 67 -24.15 -3.22 14.03
N LEU A 68 -23.00 -3.38 13.36
CA LEU A 68 -22.84 -3.08 11.93
C LEU A 68 -23.01 -4.31 11.03
N THR A 69 -23.41 -5.46 11.59
CA THR A 69 -23.53 -6.72 10.85
C THR A 69 -24.54 -6.63 9.70
N GLU A 70 -25.63 -5.88 9.90
CA GLU A 70 -26.70 -5.66 8.92
C GLU A 70 -26.50 -4.36 8.11
N ALA A 71 -25.37 -3.66 8.30
CA ALA A 71 -25.10 -2.43 7.58
C ALA A 71 -24.80 -2.70 6.09
N GLU A 72 -25.36 -1.85 5.22
CA GLU A 72 -25.08 -1.90 3.79
C GLU A 72 -23.65 -1.44 3.48
N ILE A 73 -23.02 -2.08 2.50
CA ILE A 73 -21.71 -1.67 2.01
C ILE A 73 -21.89 -0.54 1.00
N GLU A 74 -21.70 0.69 1.46
CA GLU A 74 -21.73 1.89 0.61
C GLU A 74 -20.68 1.83 -0.52
N SER A 75 -19.45 1.42 -0.20
CA SER A 75 -18.42 1.18 -1.20
C SER A 75 -17.28 0.30 -0.68
N SER A 76 -16.59 -0.39 -1.59
CA SER A 76 -15.34 -1.08 -1.29
C SER A 76 -14.28 -0.75 -2.35
N ARG A 77 -13.01 -0.78 -1.98
CA ARG A 77 -11.88 -0.53 -2.91
C ARG A 77 -10.58 -1.14 -2.42
N LEU A 78 -9.68 -1.41 -3.37
CA LEU A 78 -8.27 -1.63 -3.09
C LEU A 78 -7.55 -0.30 -2.80
N CYS A 79 -6.50 -0.36 -2.00
CA CYS A 79 -5.57 0.72 -1.75
C CYS A 79 -4.16 0.20 -2.03
N TRP A 80 -3.37 0.95 -2.77
CA TRP A 80 -2.03 0.55 -3.18
C TRP A 80 -0.97 1.19 -2.29
N ASP A 81 0.04 0.41 -1.94
CA ASP A 81 1.26 0.86 -1.26
C ASP A 81 2.43 -0.02 -1.75
N MET A 82 3.66 0.39 -1.47
CA MET A 82 4.88 -0.32 -1.77
C MET A 82 5.62 -0.67 -0.48
N GLU A 83 6.12 -1.90 -0.40
CA GLU A 83 6.88 -2.40 0.74
C GLU A 83 8.36 -2.52 0.36
N THR A 84 9.24 -1.94 1.17
CA THR A 84 10.67 -2.22 1.14
C THR A 84 10.95 -3.55 1.84
N PHE A 85 12.09 -4.17 1.54
CA PHE A 85 12.47 -5.46 2.13
C PHE A 85 12.62 -5.39 3.67
N ASP A 86 12.95 -4.22 4.22
CA ASP A 86 13.15 -3.98 5.65
C ASP A 86 12.02 -3.14 6.31
N TYR A 87 10.96 -2.81 5.57
CA TYR A 87 9.84 -1.97 6.01
C TYR A 87 10.21 -0.53 6.42
N ASN A 88 11.45 -0.11 6.20
CA ASN A 88 11.86 1.28 6.43
C ASN A 88 11.56 2.12 5.19
N TRP A 89 11.49 3.44 5.38
CA TRP A 89 11.40 4.37 4.26
C TRP A 89 12.59 4.23 3.31
N LEU A 90 12.37 4.66 2.07
CA LEU A 90 13.41 4.90 1.08
C LEU A 90 13.44 6.41 0.82
N ILE A 91 14.29 7.11 1.58
CA ILE A 91 14.49 8.55 1.52
C ILE A 91 15.97 8.83 1.30
N GLY A 92 16.32 9.31 0.11
CA GLY A 92 17.70 9.64 -0.24
C GLY A 92 17.88 9.87 -1.73
N TYR A 93 19.02 10.43 -2.10
CA TYR A 93 19.37 10.64 -3.51
C TYR A 93 19.64 9.33 -4.23
N HIS A 94 19.23 9.26 -5.49
CA HIS A 94 19.56 8.13 -6.36
C HIS A 94 21.06 8.19 -6.73
N PRO A 95 21.82 7.09 -6.65
CA PRO A 95 23.28 7.11 -6.85
C PRO A 95 23.69 7.57 -8.25
N ASP A 96 22.90 7.26 -9.28
CA ASP A 96 23.17 7.69 -10.66
C ASP A 96 22.67 9.13 -10.96
N SER A 97 22.03 9.79 -10.00
CA SER A 97 21.51 11.16 -10.13
C SER A 97 21.58 11.88 -8.78
N PRO A 98 22.79 11.97 -8.19
CA PRO A 98 22.97 12.33 -6.78
C PRO A 98 22.59 13.78 -6.46
N ASP A 99 22.51 14.66 -7.46
CA ASP A 99 22.23 16.09 -7.29
C ASP A 99 20.86 16.52 -7.83
N SER A 100 20.12 15.60 -8.47
CA SER A 100 18.91 15.94 -9.24
C SER A 100 17.70 15.07 -8.95
N LEU A 101 17.87 13.90 -8.34
CA LEU A 101 16.78 12.98 -8.02
C LEU A 101 16.85 12.48 -6.58
N LEU A 102 16.00 13.04 -5.73
CA LEU A 102 15.72 12.48 -4.41
C LEU A 102 14.48 11.57 -4.49
N ILE A 103 14.63 10.36 -3.96
CA ILE A 103 13.54 9.40 -3.81
C ILE A 103 12.99 9.54 -2.40
N ALA A 104 11.66 9.59 -2.27
CA ALA A 104 10.95 9.56 -0.99
C ALA A 104 9.74 8.61 -1.10
N THR A 105 9.97 7.32 -0.85
CA THR A 105 8.97 6.24 -0.98
C THR A 105 9.17 5.19 0.13
N GLY A 106 8.66 3.96 -0.07
CA GLY A 106 8.78 2.88 0.90
C GLY A 106 7.75 2.95 2.02
N GLY A 107 6.50 3.30 1.66
CA GLY A 107 5.39 3.52 2.58
C GLY A 107 5.15 2.35 3.56
N SER A 108 5.37 1.13 3.07
CA SER A 108 5.42 -0.13 3.82
C SER A 108 4.19 -0.38 4.71
N GLY A 109 3.04 0.18 4.32
CA GLY A 109 1.76 0.02 5.00
C GLY A 109 1.63 0.78 6.31
N HIS A 110 2.57 1.64 6.68
CA HIS A 110 2.56 2.31 8.00
C HIS A 110 2.80 3.82 7.95
N SER A 111 3.06 4.38 6.78
CA SER A 111 3.50 5.77 6.65
C SER A 111 2.41 6.83 6.84
N PHE A 112 1.13 6.48 6.72
CA PHE A 112 0.04 7.46 6.86
C PHE A 112 0.03 8.17 8.24
N LYS A 113 0.42 7.48 9.32
CA LYS A 113 0.51 8.08 10.66
C LYS A 113 1.58 9.18 10.75
N ASN A 114 2.54 9.16 9.82
CA ASN A 114 3.67 10.07 9.75
C ASN A 114 3.42 11.21 8.73
N LEU A 115 2.20 11.35 8.20
CA LEU A 115 1.86 12.46 7.31
C LEU A 115 2.27 13.85 7.88
N PRO A 116 2.10 14.14 9.19
CA PRO A 116 2.47 15.46 9.72
C PRO A 116 3.98 15.72 9.81
N ASN A 117 4.82 14.69 9.87
CA ASN A 117 6.26 14.85 10.15
C ASN A 117 7.18 14.35 9.03
N VAL A 118 6.73 13.48 8.12
CA VAL A 118 7.57 12.90 7.06
C VAL A 118 8.22 13.98 6.18
N GLY A 119 7.51 15.07 5.89
CA GLY A 119 8.03 16.18 5.11
C GLY A 119 9.27 16.84 5.71
N LYS A 120 9.37 16.90 7.05
CA LYS A 120 10.55 17.42 7.74
C LYS A 120 11.79 16.60 7.36
N TYR A 121 11.69 15.28 7.42
CA TYR A 121 12.81 14.38 7.13
C TYR A 121 13.20 14.40 5.65
N ILE A 122 12.21 14.51 4.76
CA ILE A 122 12.47 14.65 3.31
C ILE A 122 13.23 15.95 3.04
N VAL A 123 12.83 17.08 3.63
CA VAL A 123 13.54 18.35 3.50
C VAL A 123 14.96 18.26 4.08
N GLN A 124 15.12 17.57 5.21
CA GLN A 124 16.44 17.37 5.79
C GLN A 124 17.36 16.53 4.89
N ALA A 125 16.82 15.49 4.26
CA ALA A 125 17.55 14.69 3.27
C ALA A 125 17.92 15.52 2.03
N LEU A 126 17.00 16.35 1.52
CA LEU A 126 17.26 17.27 0.41
C LEU A 126 18.41 18.24 0.71
N GLN A 127 18.49 18.75 1.95
CA GLN A 127 19.49 19.70 2.41
C GLN A 127 20.80 19.07 2.89
N GLY A 128 20.89 17.73 2.92
CA GLY A 128 22.07 17.02 3.43
C GLY A 128 22.30 17.16 4.94
N ASN A 129 21.25 17.45 5.72
CA ASN A 129 21.31 17.62 7.18
C ASN A 129 20.43 16.62 7.94
N LEU A 130 19.94 15.58 7.28
CA LEU A 130 19.28 14.44 7.93
C LEU A 130 20.27 13.75 8.88
N ASP A 131 19.78 13.33 10.05
CA ASP A 131 20.57 12.58 11.01
C ASP A 131 21.27 11.38 10.35
N LYS A 132 22.53 11.14 10.74
CA LYS A 132 23.39 10.16 10.08
C LYS A 132 22.83 8.73 10.17
N GLU A 133 22.24 8.36 11.30
CA GLU A 133 21.65 7.04 11.49
C GLU A 133 20.42 6.88 10.58
N LEU A 134 19.56 7.90 10.53
CA LEU A 134 18.39 7.91 9.65
C LEU A 134 18.76 7.90 8.17
N SER A 135 19.79 8.66 7.77
CA SER A 135 20.31 8.67 6.41
C SER A 135 20.82 7.29 5.99
N GLU A 136 21.57 6.61 6.87
CA GLU A 136 22.08 5.26 6.60
C GLU A 136 20.99 4.18 6.59
N LEU A 137 19.91 4.40 7.35
CA LEU A 137 18.76 3.52 7.40
C LEU A 137 17.89 3.65 6.15
N TRP A 138 17.65 4.89 5.68
CA TRP A 138 16.66 5.17 4.63
C TRP A 138 17.24 5.37 3.23
N LYS A 139 18.57 5.41 3.06
CA LYS A 139 19.21 5.57 1.75
C LYS A 139 18.80 4.51 0.72
N TRP A 140 19.10 4.81 -0.54
CA TRP A 140 19.14 3.84 -1.61
C TRP A 140 20.05 2.66 -1.24
N ARG A 141 19.50 1.44 -1.25
CA ARG A 141 20.14 0.26 -0.65
C ARG A 141 19.79 -1.07 -1.36
N PRO A 142 19.91 -1.17 -2.70
CA PRO A 142 19.65 -2.43 -3.42
C PRO A 142 20.61 -3.54 -3.00
N ASP A 143 21.80 -3.18 -2.52
CA ASP A 143 22.80 -4.10 -2.03
C ASP A 143 22.34 -4.89 -0.79
N ARG A 144 21.29 -4.44 -0.09
CA ARG A 144 20.78 -5.12 1.11
C ARG A 144 19.68 -6.14 0.82
N ILE A 145 19.11 -6.14 -0.39
CA ILE A 145 18.03 -7.05 -0.78
C ILE A 145 18.55 -8.50 -0.80
N GLY A 146 17.84 -9.41 -0.12
CA GLY A 146 18.18 -10.83 -0.04
C GLY A 146 19.37 -11.14 0.86
N LYS A 147 19.99 -10.14 1.52
CA LYS A 147 21.13 -10.36 2.41
C LYS A 147 20.70 -10.86 3.79
N PHE A 148 19.51 -10.49 4.24
CA PHE A 148 18.99 -10.92 5.53
C PHE A 148 17.58 -11.50 5.37
N PRO A 149 17.44 -12.69 4.72
CA PRO A 149 16.13 -13.27 4.43
C PRO A 149 15.22 -13.36 5.64
N SER A 150 15.73 -13.67 6.83
CA SER A 150 14.94 -13.72 8.07
C SER A 150 14.36 -12.38 8.53
N LEU A 151 14.99 -11.25 8.19
CA LEU A 151 14.49 -9.90 8.44
C LEU A 151 13.52 -9.43 7.35
N GLU A 152 13.64 -10.00 6.16
CA GLU A 152 12.77 -9.77 4.99
C GLU A 152 11.52 -10.67 5.00
N GLU A 153 11.63 -11.80 5.70
CA GLU A 153 10.60 -12.78 6.03
C GLU A 153 9.88 -12.37 7.33
N ARG A 154 9.17 -11.24 7.32
CA ARG A 154 8.00 -11.19 8.20
C ARG A 154 7.01 -12.25 7.76
N ALA A 155 6.10 -12.63 8.66
CA ALA A 155 4.85 -13.31 8.31
C ALA A 155 4.11 -12.47 7.25
N ARG A 156 4.49 -12.64 5.98
CA ARG A 156 3.93 -11.91 4.87
C ARG A 156 2.45 -12.22 4.90
N ARG A 157 1.64 -11.17 5.00
CA ARG A 157 0.26 -11.26 4.52
C ARG A 157 0.33 -11.92 3.16
N PRO A 158 -0.36 -13.04 2.93
CA PRO A 158 -0.33 -13.69 1.63
C PRO A 158 -0.54 -12.64 0.53
N LYS A 159 0.37 -12.61 -0.43
CA LYS A 159 0.25 -11.74 -1.61
C LYS A 159 -0.41 -12.56 -2.70
N LEU A 160 -1.70 -12.36 -2.88
CA LEU A 160 -2.49 -13.01 -3.91
C LEU A 160 -2.35 -12.24 -5.22
N HIS A 161 -2.43 -12.93 -6.36
CA HIS A 161 -2.47 -12.25 -7.65
C HIS A 161 -3.87 -11.71 -7.93
N LEU A 162 -3.96 -10.42 -8.24
CA LEU A 162 -5.24 -9.76 -8.53
C LEU A 162 -5.94 -10.37 -9.76
N LYS A 163 -5.16 -10.85 -10.74
CA LYS A 163 -5.67 -11.53 -11.95
C LYS A 163 -6.44 -12.83 -11.63
N ASP A 164 -6.13 -13.47 -10.49
CA ASP A 164 -6.75 -14.73 -10.09
C ASP A 164 -7.96 -14.48 -9.16
N ALA A 165 -8.20 -13.22 -8.78
CA ALA A 165 -9.29 -12.82 -7.91
C ALA A 165 -10.55 -12.48 -8.73
N THR A 166 -11.73 -12.69 -8.12
CA THR A 166 -13.04 -12.48 -8.77
C THR A 166 -13.83 -11.34 -8.13
N GLY A 167 -14.85 -10.84 -8.85
CA GLY A 167 -15.83 -9.89 -8.33
C GLY A 167 -15.34 -8.46 -8.09
N TRP A 168 -14.13 -8.11 -8.54
CA TRP A 168 -13.53 -6.79 -8.33
C TRP A 168 -13.55 -5.87 -9.56
N LYS A 169 -13.50 -6.46 -10.77
CA LYS A 169 -13.44 -5.72 -12.03
C LYS A 169 -14.84 -5.62 -12.61
N HIS A 170 -15.37 -4.40 -12.66
CA HIS A 170 -16.68 -4.12 -13.22
C HIS A 170 -16.51 -3.19 -14.41
N GLU A 171 -16.97 -3.59 -15.59
CA GLU A 171 -17.02 -2.68 -16.72
C GLU A 171 -18.11 -1.63 -16.46
N VAL A 172 -17.81 -0.37 -16.79
CA VAL A 172 -18.84 0.67 -16.80
C VAL A 172 -19.83 0.25 -17.88
N THR A 173 -20.99 -0.26 -17.48
CA THR A 173 -22.12 -0.36 -18.40
C THR A 173 -22.37 1.06 -18.88
N SER A 174 -22.13 1.33 -20.16
CA SER A 174 -22.49 2.60 -20.75
C SER A 174 -23.98 2.78 -20.50
N LYS A 175 -24.33 3.66 -19.55
CA LYS A 175 -25.70 4.15 -19.46
C LYS A 175 -25.95 4.88 -20.77
N LEU A 176 -26.81 4.29 -21.61
CA LEU A 176 -27.56 4.98 -22.64
C LEU A 176 -28.38 6.11 -22.01
#